data_AF-A0A528B478-F1
#
_entry.id   AF-A0A528B478-F1
#
_cell.length_a   1.000
_cell.length_b   1.000
_cell.length_c   1.000
_cell.angle_alpha   90.00
_cell.angle_beta   90.00
_cell.angle_gamma   90.00
#
_symmetry.space_group_name_H-M   'P 1'
#
loop_
_entity.id
_entity.type
_entity.pdbx_description
1 polymer ?
#
loop_
_entity_poly.entity_id
_entity_poly.type
_entity_poly.pdbx_seq_one_letter_code
_entity_poly.pdbx_strand_id
1 'polypeptide(L)'
;MGLANATEQRRVASDTQAFEGVVERTGPQDHPELVVRLDQPAPGFAHLFALPMGGMTFLSVRFFLFGDDAASVAKREEPRWRTWLEKHFPTSAE
;
A
#
# COMPACT_ATOMS: atom_id res chain seq x y z
N MET A 1 0.65 0.27 -9.81
CA MET A 1 -0.23 -0.14 -8.68
C MET A 1 -1.70 -0.27 -9.03
N GLY A 2 -2.27 0.41 -10.04
CA GLY A 2 -3.66 0.15 -10.45
C GLY A 2 -4.75 0.52 -9.42
N LEU A 3 -4.38 1.28 -8.38
CA LEU A 3 -5.26 1.64 -7.26
C LEU A 3 -6.11 2.90 -7.52
N ALA A 4 -5.89 3.58 -8.65
CA ALA A 4 -6.65 4.77 -9.01
C ALA A 4 -8.13 4.41 -9.19
N ASN A 5 -9.01 5.20 -8.56
CA ASN A 5 -10.46 4.97 -8.57
C ASN A 5 -10.85 3.55 -8.09
N ALA A 6 -10.09 3.01 -7.14
CA ALA A 6 -10.47 1.81 -6.43
C ALA A 6 -11.82 2.04 -5.73
N THR A 7 -12.70 1.06 -5.85
CA THR A 7 -13.98 1.00 -5.13
C THR A 7 -13.95 -0.21 -4.22
N GLU A 8 -14.78 -0.20 -3.18
CA GLU A 8 -14.95 -1.36 -2.32
C GLU A 8 -15.32 -2.61 -3.14
N GLN A 9 -14.86 -3.77 -2.66
CA GLN A 9 -14.96 -5.10 -3.27
C GLN A 9 -14.23 -5.27 -4.61
N ARG A 10 -13.51 -4.25 -5.10
CA ARG A 10 -12.70 -4.36 -6.31
C ARG A 10 -11.41 -5.14 -6.05
N ARG A 11 -11.06 -6.05 -6.96
CA ARG A 11 -9.73 -6.69 -6.98
C ARG A 11 -8.67 -5.74 -7.51
N VAL A 12 -7.52 -5.75 -6.85
CA VAL A 12 -6.36 -4.94 -7.20
C VAL A 12 -5.12 -5.81 -7.20
N ALA A 13 -4.22 -5.58 -8.16
CA ALA A 13 -2.97 -6.30 -8.30
C ALA A 13 -1.88 -5.36 -8.84
N SER A 14 -0.62 -5.65 -8.51
CA SER A 14 0.53 -4.99 -9.10
C SER A 14 1.42 -5.99 -9.83
N ASP A 15 1.74 -5.70 -11.09
CA ASP A 15 2.69 -6.53 -11.86
C ASP A 15 4.15 -6.34 -11.41
N THR A 16 4.42 -5.29 -10.61
CA THR A 16 5.79 -4.90 -10.20
C THR A 16 6.09 -5.18 -8.74
N GLN A 17 5.07 -5.37 -7.89
CA GLN A 17 5.19 -5.67 -6.47
C GLN A 17 4.37 -6.90 -6.16
N ALA A 18 4.79 -7.73 -5.20
CA ALA A 18 3.93 -8.76 -4.64
C ALA A 18 2.80 -8.10 -3.83
N PHE A 19 1.74 -7.71 -4.53
CA PHE A 19 0.57 -7.01 -4.02
C PHE A 19 -0.64 -7.46 -4.82
N GLU A 20 -1.50 -8.24 -4.19
CA GLU A 20 -2.77 -8.66 -4.75
C GLU A 20 -3.78 -8.74 -3.62
N GLY A 21 -5.02 -8.33 -3.89
CA GLY A 21 -6.08 -8.45 -2.92
C GLY A 21 -7.38 -7.80 -3.35
N VAL A 22 -8.27 -7.60 -2.38
CA VAL A 22 -9.58 -6.97 -2.54
C VAL A 22 -9.64 -5.72 -1.68
N VAL A 23 -10.14 -4.64 -2.25
CA VAL A 23 -10.41 -3.39 -1.53
C VAL A 23 -11.57 -3.62 -0.57
N GLU A 24 -11.32 -3.53 0.73
CA GLU A 24 -12.36 -3.66 1.76
C GLU A 24 -12.93 -2.31 2.18
N ARG A 25 -12.15 -1.23 2.08
CA ARG A 25 -12.58 0.12 2.45
C ARG A 25 -11.91 1.19 1.61
N THR A 26 -12.67 2.22 1.27
CA THR A 26 -12.17 3.50 0.74
C THR A 26 -12.53 4.65 1.68
N GLY A 27 -11.58 5.53 1.97
CA GLY A 27 -11.81 6.76 2.72
C GLY A 27 -12.49 7.86 1.89
N PRO A 28 -13.02 8.91 2.55
CA PRO A 28 -13.60 10.06 1.85
C PRO A 28 -12.53 10.87 1.10
N GLN A 29 -12.96 11.77 0.20
CA GLN A 29 -12.02 12.50 -0.68
C GLN A 29 -11.08 13.46 0.07
N ASP A 30 -11.51 14.01 1.20
CA ASP A 30 -10.73 14.90 2.08
C ASP A 30 -9.76 14.12 2.98
N HIS A 31 -10.01 12.83 3.19
CA HIS A 31 -9.14 11.92 3.93
C HIS A 31 -8.95 10.61 3.15
N PRO A 32 -8.21 10.66 2.01
CA PRO A 32 -8.09 9.53 1.11
C PRO A 32 -7.32 8.38 1.78
N GLU A 33 -8.05 7.28 1.98
CA GLU A 33 -7.59 6.04 2.58
C GLU A 33 -8.00 4.85 1.69
N LEU A 34 -7.19 3.80 1.72
CA LEU A 34 -7.51 2.51 1.13
C LEU A 34 -7.08 1.39 2.09
N VAL A 35 -8.01 0.49 2.38
CA VAL A 35 -7.71 -0.79 3.05
C VAL A 35 -7.94 -1.92 2.06
N VAL A 36 -6.91 -2.72 1.85
CA VAL A 36 -6.94 -3.89 0.97
C VAL A 36 -6.69 -5.13 1.80
N ARG A 37 -7.60 -6.10 1.75
CA ARG A 37 -7.33 -7.45 2.26
C ARG A 37 -6.48 -8.18 1.24
N LEU A 38 -5.30 -8.62 1.68
CA LEU A 38 -4.25 -9.16 0.82
C LEU A 38 -4.37 -10.67 0.64
N ASP A 39 -4.15 -11.10 -0.59
CA ASP A 39 -3.90 -12.49 -0.98
C ASP A 39 -2.39 -12.71 -1.24
N GLN A 40 -1.68 -11.68 -1.72
CA GLN A 40 -0.22 -11.63 -1.87
C GLN A 40 0.34 -10.36 -1.21
N PRO A 41 1.53 -10.42 -0.57
CA PRO A 41 2.51 -11.52 -0.55
C PRO A 41 2.24 -12.59 0.52
N ALA A 42 1.27 -12.33 1.39
CA ALA A 42 0.75 -13.21 2.42
C ALA A 42 -0.65 -12.69 2.82
N PRO A 43 -1.50 -13.52 3.46
CA PRO A 43 -2.74 -13.06 4.04
C PRO A 43 -2.50 -11.87 4.98
N GLY A 44 -3.33 -10.83 4.90
CA GLY A 44 -3.12 -9.63 5.69
C GLY A 44 -3.98 -8.46 5.25
N PHE A 45 -3.63 -7.27 5.74
CA PHE A 45 -4.15 -6.01 5.26
C PHE A 45 -3.03 -5.07 4.81
N ALA A 46 -3.23 -4.40 3.69
CA ALA A 46 -2.52 -3.18 3.36
C ALA A 46 -3.39 -1.99 3.70
N HIS A 47 -2.82 -1.01 4.39
CA HIS A 47 -3.44 0.28 4.63
C HIS A 47 -2.59 1.35 3.95
N LEU A 48 -3.18 2.06 3.00
CA LEU A 48 -2.58 3.16 2.28
C LEU A 48 -3.38 4.42 2.58
N PHE A 49 -2.73 5.49 3.00
CA PHE A 49 -3.40 6.79 3.11
C PHE A 49 -2.46 7.92 2.75
N ALA A 50 -3.03 8.96 2.16
CA ALA A 50 -2.32 10.17 1.81
C ALA A 50 -2.70 11.28 2.80
N LEU A 51 -1.68 11.97 3.33
CA LEU A 51 -1.81 13.04 4.28
C LEU A 51 -1.20 14.33 3.71
N PRO A 52 -2.02 15.26 3.18
CA PRO A 52 -1.55 16.56 2.74
C PRO A 52 -1.02 17.38 3.92
N MET A 53 0.19 17.94 3.77
CA MET A 53 0.84 18.79 4.77
C MET A 53 1.62 19.91 4.09
N GLY A 54 1.09 21.13 4.12
CA GLY A 54 1.85 22.35 3.83
C GLY A 54 2.59 22.38 2.49
N GLY A 55 1.96 21.92 1.41
CA GLY A 55 2.54 21.90 0.06
C GLY A 55 3.18 20.56 -0.34
N MET A 56 3.28 19.61 0.59
CA MET A 56 3.66 18.23 0.31
C MET A 56 2.51 17.28 0.65
N THR A 57 2.56 16.05 0.13
CA THR A 57 1.66 14.97 0.54
C THR A 57 2.49 13.80 1.00
N PHE A 58 2.26 13.37 2.24
CA PHE A 58 2.89 12.18 2.78
C PHE A 58 2.03 10.96 2.42
N LEU A 59 2.63 9.98 1.75
CA LEU A 59 1.99 8.69 1.53
C LEU A 59 2.49 7.70 2.59
N SER A 60 1.58 7.16 3.39
CA SER A 60 1.91 6.04 4.28
C SER A 60 1.41 4.75 3.65
N VAL A 61 2.28 3.75 3.60
CA VAL A 61 1.95 2.39 3.16
C VAL A 61 2.30 1.44 4.31
N ARG A 62 1.31 0.70 4.80
CA ARG A 62 1.47 -0.19 5.97
C ARG A 62 0.94 -1.57 5.62
N PHE A 63 1.69 -2.60 6.00
CA PHE A 63 1.32 -4.00 5.83
C PHE A 63 1.17 -4.66 7.20
N PHE A 64 0.00 -5.25 7.43
CA PHE A 64 -0.30 -6.08 8.59
C PHE A 64 -0.46 -7.51 8.09
N LEU A 65 0.60 -8.30 8.17
CA LEU A 65 0.66 -9.66 7.62
C LEU A 65 0.32 -10.69 8.70
N PHE A 66 -0.37 -11.75 8.29
CA PHE A 66 -0.86 -12.83 9.15
C PHE A 66 -0.27 -14.19 8.76
N GLY A 67 -0.31 -15.13 9.69
CA GLY A 67 0.20 -16.50 9.51
C GLY A 67 1.64 -16.69 9.98
N ASP A 68 2.07 -17.95 9.99
CA ASP A 68 3.36 -18.35 10.59
C ASP A 68 4.57 -17.74 9.87
N ASP A 69 4.47 -17.52 8.55
CA ASP A 69 5.53 -16.95 7.73
C ASP A 69 5.53 -15.41 7.68
N ALA A 70 4.58 -14.73 8.31
CA ALA A 70 4.36 -13.29 8.17
C ALA A 70 5.63 -12.46 8.44
N ALA A 71 6.40 -12.82 9.48
CA ALA A 71 7.63 -12.13 9.82
C ALA A 71 8.74 -12.31 8.77
N SER A 72 8.83 -13.49 8.17
CA SER A 72 9.78 -13.78 7.08
C SER A 72 9.40 -13.03 5.81
N VAL A 73 8.11 -13.01 5.48
CA VAL A 73 7.56 -12.24 4.35
C VAL A 73 7.79 -10.75 4.53
N ALA A 74 7.51 -10.20 5.71
CA ALA A 74 7.75 -8.79 6.01
C ALA A 74 9.22 -8.39 5.78
N LYS A 75 10.18 -9.17 6.31
CA LYS A 75 11.61 -8.93 6.13
C LYS A 75 12.05 -8.92 4.67
N ARG A 76 11.42 -9.75 3.83
CA ARG A 76 11.71 -9.84 2.39
C ARG A 76 11.09 -8.69 1.60
N GLU A 77 9.85 -8.33 1.91
CA GLU A 77 9.08 -7.38 1.11
C GLU A 77 9.32 -5.92 1.51
N GLU A 78 9.58 -5.61 2.78
CA GLU A 78 9.84 -4.24 3.25
C GLU A 78 10.91 -3.49 2.43
N PRO A 79 12.13 -4.04 2.21
CA PRO A 79 13.14 -3.32 1.43
C PRO A 79 12.71 -3.10 -0.03
N ARG A 80 11.96 -4.03 -0.64
CA ARG A 80 11.46 -3.90 -2.02
C ARG A 80 10.45 -2.76 -2.12
N TRP A 81 9.54 -2.67 -1.16
CA TRP A 81 8.58 -1.59 -1.05
C TRP A 81 9.25 -0.24 -0.83
N ARG A 82 10.24 -0.18 0.07
CA ARG A 82 11.01 1.04 0.32
C ARG A 82 11.71 1.52 -0.96
N THR A 83 12.46 0.66 -1.64
CA THR A 83 13.13 1.01 -2.90
C THR A 83 12.14 1.45 -3.99
N TRP A 84 10.98 0.79 -4.09
CA TRP A 84 9.97 1.19 -5.05
C TRP A 84 9.38 2.57 -4.74
N LEU A 85 9.09 2.86 -3.47
CA LEU A 85 8.58 4.16 -3.03
C LEU A 85 9.59 5.28 -3.29
N GLU A 86 10.85 5.07 -2.90
CA GLU A 86 11.95 6.04 -3.14
C GLU A 86 12.13 6.35 -4.63
N LYS A 87 11.98 5.34 -5.50
CA LYS A 87 12.08 5.52 -6.95
C LYS A 87 10.93 6.34 -7.54
N HIS A 88 9.71 6.19 -7.03
CA HIS A 88 8.51 6.83 -7.61
C HIS A 88 8.16 8.16 -6.96
N PHE A 89 8.53 8.33 -5.69
CA PHE A 89 8.32 9.53 -4.91
C PHE A 89 9.67 10.01 -4.37
N PRO A 90 10.58 10.46 -5.26
CA PRO A 90 11.84 11.00 -4.81
C PRO A 90 11.55 12.22 -3.93
N THR A 91 12.15 12.27 -2.74
CA THR A 91 12.13 13.49 -1.94
C THR A 91 12.74 14.59 -2.79
N SER A 92 11.97 15.65 -3.05
CA SER A 92 12.53 16.81 -3.74
C SER A 92 13.67 17.32 -2.85
N ALA A 93 14.91 17.28 -3.35
CA ALA A 93 15.99 17.99 -2.71
C ALA A 93 15.62 19.47 -2.75
N GLU A 94 15.55 20.12 -1.59
CA GLU A 94 15.62 21.58 -1.50
C GLU A 94 16.94 22.09 -2.09
#